data_AF-A0A970NR61-F1
#
_entry.id   AF-A0A970NR61-F1
#
_cell.length_a   1.000
_cell.length_b   1.000
_cell.length_c   1.000
_cell.angle_alpha   90.00
_cell.angle_beta   90.00
_cell.angle_gamma   90.00
#
_symmetry.space_group_name_H-M   'P 1'
#
loop_
_entity.id
_entity.type
_entity.pdbx_description
1 polymer ?
#
loop_
_entity_poly.entity_id
_entity_poly.type
_entity_poly.pdbx_seq_one_letter_code
_entity_poly.pdbx_strand_id
1 'polypeptide(L)'
;MSKDFTSTITYNINFKNAPKGRIISGSSDTVINVGLDAKGFTLIKYHFLQKIPVINIDLTGLKIRYYAGKEEGCLPLNDQIQKIASQIGVKRDLVFVSPDTIRFEFLTKYKRQIPVLPQVSYELRPQFMLYDSVQIQPDSIWVFGPEELIDSIQFIYTEQKSFSDLSENQELELRLIKPESNLVSLSENRVKILIPVEKYTERSFELPVNIVNSGTEYALRIFPEKVIVNCLVALKDYNRVDEAMFEAVVTYDSVEMQAATRLKVNLVKYPSFVHIARVEPERIEFILIKSANKP
;
A
#
# COMPACT_ATOMS: atom_id res chain seq x y z
N MET A 1 -15.28 67.60 5.84
CA MET A 1 -14.13 66.88 6.43
C MET A 1 -14.56 65.45 6.72
N SER A 2 -13.90 64.47 6.12
CA SER A 2 -14.14 63.05 6.46
C SER A 2 -13.52 62.80 7.82
N LYS A 3 -14.32 62.36 8.81
CA LYS A 3 -13.80 61.88 10.08
C LYS A 3 -13.15 60.52 9.86
N ASP A 4 -12.06 60.27 10.56
CA ASP A 4 -11.46 58.94 10.66
C ASP A 4 -12.29 58.12 11.64
N PHE A 5 -12.50 56.84 11.32
CA PHE A 5 -13.28 55.91 12.12
C PHE A 5 -12.47 54.64 12.28
N THR A 6 -12.49 54.10 13.49
CA THR A 6 -11.91 52.78 13.77
C THR A 6 -13.01 51.71 13.68
N SER A 7 -12.79 50.68 12.87
CA SER A 7 -13.65 49.51 12.79
C SER A 7 -12.86 48.25 13.07
N THR A 8 -13.46 47.31 13.78
CA THR A 8 -12.88 45.98 14.03
C THR A 8 -13.43 44.99 13.01
N ILE A 9 -12.56 44.22 12.38
CA ILE A 9 -12.93 43.15 11.45
C ILE A 9 -12.28 41.84 11.92
N THR A 10 -13.08 40.77 11.95
CA THR A 10 -12.63 39.43 12.34
C THR A 10 -12.18 38.64 11.12
N TYR A 11 -11.00 38.02 11.21
CA TYR A 11 -10.41 37.20 10.16
C TYR A 11 -10.10 35.80 10.68
N ASN A 12 -10.34 34.79 9.84
CA ASN A 12 -9.88 33.42 10.09
C ASN A 12 -8.39 33.30 9.76
N ILE A 13 -7.68 32.49 10.55
CA ILE A 13 -6.27 32.18 10.36
C ILE A 13 -6.08 30.73 9.97
N ASN A 14 -5.15 30.49 9.06
CA ASN A 14 -4.61 29.19 8.76
C ASN A 14 -3.11 29.15 9.10
N PHE A 15 -2.71 28.20 9.93
CA PHE A 15 -1.31 28.02 10.32
C PHE A 15 -0.61 27.08 9.33
N LYS A 16 0.51 27.53 8.77
CA LYS A 16 1.34 26.76 7.85
C LYS A 16 2.66 26.42 8.52
N ASN A 17 3.24 25.28 8.12
CA ASN A 17 4.60 24.86 8.44
C ASN A 17 4.92 24.89 9.95
N ALA A 18 4.58 23.82 10.66
CA ALA A 18 5.04 23.64 12.03
C ALA A 18 6.58 23.70 12.12
N PRO A 19 7.16 24.10 13.27
CA PRO A 19 8.60 24.00 13.50
C PRO A 19 9.14 22.60 13.16
N LYS A 20 10.42 22.55 12.77
CA LYS A 20 11.05 21.30 12.28
C LYS A 20 10.87 20.16 13.28
N GLY A 21 10.35 19.03 12.80
CA GLY A 21 10.15 17.84 13.63
C GLY A 21 8.95 17.92 14.57
N ARG A 22 7.98 18.81 14.29
CA ARG A 22 6.80 19.04 15.14
C ARG A 22 5.50 19.01 14.35
N ILE A 23 4.42 18.81 15.09
CA ILE A 23 3.04 18.83 14.60
C ILE A 23 2.27 19.78 15.51
N ILE A 24 1.44 20.65 14.93
CA ILE A 24 0.53 21.51 15.70
C ILE A 24 -0.59 20.63 16.23
N SER A 25 -0.68 20.46 17.56
CA SER A 25 -1.78 19.72 18.20
C SER A 25 -2.92 20.63 18.62
N GLY A 26 -2.64 21.90 18.89
CA GLY A 26 -3.64 22.88 19.26
C GLY A 26 -3.13 24.32 19.16
N SER A 27 -4.07 25.26 19.15
CA SER A 27 -3.83 26.69 19.23
C SER A 27 -4.87 27.35 20.13
N SER A 28 -4.50 28.41 20.85
CA SER A 28 -5.44 29.17 21.69
C SER A 28 -6.54 29.84 20.87
N ASP A 29 -6.20 30.25 19.64
CA ASP A 29 -7.08 31.02 18.77
C ASP A 29 -6.86 30.61 17.30
N THR A 30 -7.93 30.63 16.52
CA THR A 30 -7.92 30.43 15.06
C THR A 30 -8.50 31.63 14.31
N VAL A 31 -8.83 32.69 15.06
CA VAL A 31 -9.40 33.94 14.57
C VAL A 31 -8.65 35.11 15.19
N ILE A 32 -8.53 36.20 14.45
CA ILE A 32 -8.01 37.48 14.95
C ILE A 32 -8.95 38.61 14.63
N ASN A 33 -8.98 39.57 15.55
CA ASN A 33 -9.65 40.84 15.36
C ASN A 33 -8.61 41.89 14.97
N VAL A 34 -8.81 42.53 13.82
CA VAL A 34 -7.94 43.59 13.31
C VAL A 34 -8.70 44.90 13.38
N GLY A 35 -8.17 45.86 14.13
CA GLY A 35 -8.67 47.23 14.17
C GLY A 35 -8.11 48.02 13.00
N LEU A 36 -8.98 48.59 12.18
CA LEU A 36 -8.63 49.45 11.05
C LEU A 36 -9.09 50.88 11.28
N ASP A 37 -8.18 51.85 11.16
CA ASP A 37 -8.48 53.28 11.15
C ASP A 37 -8.47 53.80 9.71
N ALA A 38 -9.66 54.09 9.18
CA ALA A 38 -9.81 54.55 7.82
C ALA A 38 -11.04 55.45 7.65
N LYS A 39 -11.09 56.14 6.50
CA LYS A 39 -12.26 56.95 6.12
C LYS A 39 -13.49 56.06 5.94
N GLY A 40 -14.67 56.57 6.32
CA GLY A 40 -15.92 55.78 6.36
C GLY A 40 -16.26 55.01 5.06
N PHE A 41 -16.05 55.59 3.88
CA PHE A 41 -16.27 54.87 2.61
C PHE A 41 -15.31 53.71 2.37
N THR A 42 -14.08 53.79 2.86
CA THR A 42 -13.09 52.71 2.82
C THR A 42 -13.52 51.55 3.71
N LEU A 43 -14.04 51.84 4.91
CA LEU A 43 -14.57 50.84 5.84
C LEU A 43 -15.77 50.09 5.27
N ILE A 44 -16.69 50.79 4.60
CA ILE A 44 -17.85 50.17 3.91
C ILE A 44 -17.37 49.19 2.83
N LYS A 45 -16.33 49.55 2.07
CA LYS A 45 -15.75 48.65 1.05
C LYS A 45 -15.18 47.37 1.67
N TYR A 46 -14.48 47.47 2.80
CA TYR A 46 -13.97 46.31 3.53
C TYR A 46 -15.07 45.43 4.11
N HIS A 47 -16.18 46.02 4.56
CA HIS A 47 -17.27 45.28 5.20
C HIS A 47 -18.24 44.62 4.23
N PHE A 48 -18.54 45.26 3.09
CA PHE A 48 -19.64 44.83 2.20
C PHE A 48 -19.21 44.37 0.81
N LEU A 49 -18.02 44.75 0.33
CA LEU A 49 -17.62 44.53 -1.08
C LEU A 49 -16.41 43.59 -1.24
N GLN A 50 -15.58 43.42 -0.21
CA GLN A 50 -14.43 42.52 -0.26
C GLN A 50 -14.73 41.19 0.43
N LYS A 51 -14.37 40.10 -0.26
CA LYS A 51 -14.31 38.78 0.35
C LYS A 51 -13.22 38.79 1.42
N ILE A 52 -13.59 38.53 2.67
CA ILE A 52 -12.65 38.48 3.80
C ILE A 52 -11.65 37.34 3.56
N PRO A 53 -10.34 37.63 3.40
CA PRO A 53 -9.33 36.60 3.17
C PRO A 53 -9.06 35.78 4.44
N VAL A 54 -8.64 34.52 4.23
CA VAL A 54 -8.02 33.72 5.30
C VAL A 54 -6.55 34.12 5.39
N ILE A 55 -6.13 34.52 6.57
CA ILE A 55 -4.75 34.95 6.84
C ILE A 55 -3.90 33.71 7.05
N ASN A 56 -2.83 33.58 6.28
CA ASN A 56 -1.88 32.48 6.45
C ASN A 56 -0.72 32.95 7.33
N ILE A 57 -0.43 32.20 8.39
CA ILE A 57 0.70 32.46 9.28
C ILE A 57 1.65 31.26 9.22
N ASP A 58 2.91 31.54 8.87
CA ASP A 58 3.97 30.53 8.83
C ASP A 58 4.63 30.43 10.22
N LEU A 59 4.68 29.22 10.78
CA LEU A 59 5.27 28.94 12.09
C LEU A 59 6.71 28.38 11.99
N THR A 60 7.30 28.39 10.79
CA THR A 60 8.69 27.96 10.57
C THR A 60 9.62 28.77 11.45
N GLY A 61 10.35 28.09 12.33
CA GLY A 61 11.31 28.72 13.24
C GLY A 61 10.70 29.33 14.51
N LEU A 62 9.40 29.14 14.77
CA LEU A 62 8.82 29.47 16.06
C LEU A 62 9.58 28.74 17.17
N LYS A 63 10.03 29.48 18.18
CA LYS A 63 10.76 28.92 19.31
C LYS A 63 9.79 28.11 20.18
N ILE A 64 10.14 26.85 20.40
CA ILE A 64 9.39 25.93 21.25
C ILE A 64 10.05 25.91 22.63
N ARG A 65 9.23 25.88 23.67
CA ARG A 65 9.63 25.73 25.07
C ARG A 65 8.97 24.47 25.62
N TYR A 66 9.70 23.77 26.48
CA TYR A 66 9.17 22.64 27.22
C TYR A 66 8.70 23.12 28.59
N TYR A 67 7.43 22.91 28.91
CA TYR A 67 6.85 23.31 30.18
C TYR A 67 5.84 22.27 30.66
N ALA A 68 6.01 21.78 31.89
CA ALA A 68 5.09 20.81 32.52
C ALA A 68 4.75 19.57 31.67
N GLY A 69 5.73 19.05 30.91
CA GLY A 69 5.50 17.88 30.04
C GLY A 69 4.96 18.20 28.65
N LYS A 70 4.71 19.48 28.35
CA LYS A 70 4.17 19.94 27.06
C LYS A 70 5.19 20.76 26.29
N GLU A 71 5.12 20.67 24.96
CA GLU A 71 5.86 21.54 24.06
C GLU A 71 4.97 22.68 23.60
N GLU A 72 5.32 23.90 23.99
CA GLU A 72 4.51 25.09 23.72
C GLU A 72 5.30 26.11 22.91
N GLY A 73 4.60 26.86 22.05
CA GLY A 73 5.15 28.02 21.36
C GLY A 73 4.21 29.22 21.49
N CYS A 74 4.78 30.40 21.60
CA CYS A 74 4.03 31.65 21.66
C CYS A 74 4.40 32.48 20.44
N LEU A 75 3.40 32.89 19.67
CA LEU A 75 3.55 33.79 18.54
C LEU A 75 2.97 35.17 18.89
N PRO A 76 3.81 36.16 19.20
CA PRO A 76 3.37 37.54 19.30
C PRO A 76 2.89 38.02 17.93
N LEU A 77 1.63 38.44 17.82
CA LEU A 77 1.07 38.89 16.54
C LEU A 77 1.62 40.23 16.09
N ASN A 78 2.14 41.03 17.02
CA ASN A 78 2.86 42.27 16.70
C ASN A 78 4.05 42.00 15.75
N ASP A 79 4.74 40.87 15.90
CA ASP A 79 5.85 40.50 15.02
C ASP A 79 5.38 40.11 13.60
N GLN A 80 4.09 39.79 13.44
CA GLN A 80 3.48 39.42 12.16
C GLN A 80 2.62 40.54 11.55
N ILE A 81 2.48 41.70 12.21
CA ILE A 81 1.59 42.80 11.77
C ILE A 81 1.78 43.16 10.30
N GLN A 82 3.01 43.32 9.82
CA GLN A 82 3.25 43.71 8.44
C GLN A 82 2.80 42.64 7.43
N LYS A 83 2.95 41.36 7.77
CA LYS A 83 2.50 40.23 6.92
C LYS A 83 0.98 40.04 6.97
N ILE A 84 0.36 40.36 8.10
CA ILE A 84 -1.10 40.37 8.25
C ILE A 84 -1.69 41.51 7.42
N ALA A 85 -1.15 42.72 7.58
CA ALA A 85 -1.53 43.93 6.86
C ALA A 85 -1.46 43.74 5.34
N SER A 86 -0.38 43.11 4.84
CA SER A 86 -0.20 42.85 3.42
C SER A 86 -1.23 41.86 2.84
N GLN A 87 -1.60 40.81 3.59
CA GLN A 87 -2.61 39.83 3.15
C GLN A 87 -4.03 40.40 3.13
N ILE A 88 -4.32 41.37 4.00
CA ILE A 88 -5.61 42.06 4.04
C ILE A 88 -5.64 43.24 3.05
N GLY A 89 -4.48 43.68 2.55
CA GLY A 89 -4.37 44.79 1.60
C GLY A 89 -4.49 46.17 2.25
N VAL A 90 -4.11 46.29 3.52
CA VAL A 90 -4.06 47.54 4.29
C VAL A 90 -2.60 47.84 4.63
N LYS A 91 -2.11 49.06 4.36
CA LYS A 91 -0.69 49.42 4.59
C LYS A 91 -0.46 50.31 5.80
N ARG A 92 -1.35 51.25 6.09
CA ARG A 92 -1.17 52.27 7.16
C ARG A 92 -2.35 52.38 8.12
N ASP A 93 -3.41 51.65 7.85
CA ASP A 93 -4.68 51.79 8.55
C ASP A 93 -4.81 50.75 9.68
N LEU A 94 -3.85 49.84 9.85
CA LEU A 94 -3.90 48.81 10.90
C LEU A 94 -3.49 49.42 12.24
N VAL A 95 -4.44 49.47 13.18
CA VAL A 95 -4.26 50.03 14.53
C VAL A 95 -3.80 48.96 15.52
N PHE A 96 -4.48 47.82 15.52
CA PHE A 96 -4.20 46.73 16.45
C PHE A 96 -4.59 45.37 15.87
N VAL A 97 -4.01 44.33 16.45
CA VAL A 97 -4.41 42.93 16.26
C VAL A 97 -4.68 42.34 17.64
N SER A 98 -5.76 41.59 17.78
CA SER A 98 -6.14 40.88 19.00
C SER A 98 -6.50 39.42 18.68
N PRO A 99 -6.03 38.43 19.48
CA PRO A 99 -5.20 38.57 20.68
C PRO A 99 -3.79 39.11 20.39
N ASP A 100 -3.06 39.52 21.42
CA ASP A 100 -1.68 39.99 21.30
C ASP A 100 -0.70 38.83 21.01
N THR A 101 -1.00 37.64 21.54
CA THR A 101 -0.21 36.42 21.40
C THR A 101 -1.12 35.22 21.15
N ILE A 102 -0.79 34.42 20.13
CA ILE A 102 -1.38 33.09 19.95
C ILE A 102 -0.47 32.04 20.57
N ARG A 103 -1.02 31.18 21.43
CA ARG A 103 -0.29 30.06 22.03
C ARG A 103 -0.56 28.80 21.23
N PHE A 104 0.46 27.97 21.07
CA PHE A 104 0.40 26.71 20.35
C PHE A 104 0.88 25.59 21.24
N GLU A 105 0.21 24.45 21.13
CA GLU A 105 0.70 23.18 21.62
C GLU A 105 1.26 22.37 20.44
N PHE A 106 2.40 21.72 20.67
CA PHE A 106 3.09 20.90 19.70
C PHE A 106 3.27 19.47 20.21
N LEU A 107 3.30 18.54 19.25
CA LEU A 107 3.75 17.17 19.47
C LEU A 107 5.00 16.90 18.64
N THR A 108 5.85 16.00 19.13
CA THR A 108 6.99 15.50 18.36
C THR A 108 6.50 14.71 17.15
N LYS A 109 7.04 15.04 15.97
CA LYS A 109 6.75 14.34 14.71
C LYS A 109 7.67 13.15 14.56
N TYR A 110 7.10 11.95 14.62
CA TYR A 110 7.78 10.71 14.30
C TYR A 110 7.46 10.28 12.86
N LYS A 111 8.23 9.31 12.36
CA LYS A 111 7.99 8.68 11.07
C LYS A 111 8.18 7.17 11.18
N ARG A 112 7.33 6.41 10.50
CA ARG A 112 7.44 4.95 10.41
C ARG A 112 7.14 4.51 8.99
N GLN A 113 7.84 3.48 8.51
CA GLN A 113 7.54 2.85 7.24
C GLN A 113 6.49 1.77 7.49
N ILE A 114 5.35 1.85 6.79
CA ILE A 114 4.19 0.99 6.99
C ILE A 114 3.81 0.36 5.65
N PRO A 115 3.62 -0.98 5.60
CA PRO A 115 3.21 -1.67 4.39
C PRO A 115 1.82 -1.26 3.93
N VAL A 116 1.63 -1.25 2.61
CA VAL A 116 0.35 -0.98 1.96
C VAL A 116 -0.35 -2.31 1.68
N LEU A 117 -1.60 -2.45 2.11
CA LEU A 117 -2.43 -3.61 1.81
C LEU A 117 -3.53 -3.22 0.81
N PRO A 118 -3.44 -3.63 -0.46
CA PRO A 118 -4.44 -3.32 -1.46
C PRO A 118 -5.75 -4.03 -1.14
N GLN A 119 -6.85 -3.33 -1.31
CA GLN A 119 -8.20 -3.87 -1.16
C GLN A 119 -8.81 -4.13 -2.54
N VAL A 120 -8.21 -5.09 -3.25
CA VAL A 120 -8.61 -5.43 -4.62
C VAL A 120 -9.15 -6.85 -4.67
N SER A 121 -10.34 -7.00 -5.25
CA SER A 121 -10.93 -8.30 -5.59
C SER A 121 -11.15 -8.41 -7.09
N TYR A 122 -11.04 -9.61 -7.63
CA TYR A 122 -11.20 -9.85 -9.07
C TYR A 122 -11.75 -11.24 -9.35
N GLU A 123 -12.55 -11.34 -10.41
CA GLU A 123 -12.92 -12.59 -11.06
C GLU A 123 -12.29 -12.62 -12.45
N LEU A 124 -11.62 -13.73 -12.76
CA LEU A 124 -10.98 -13.93 -14.06
C LEU A 124 -11.94 -14.65 -15.00
N ARG A 125 -11.90 -14.29 -16.28
CA ARG A 125 -12.62 -15.01 -17.33
C ARG A 125 -12.14 -16.46 -17.40
N PRO A 126 -12.99 -17.45 -17.72
CA PRO A 126 -12.53 -18.82 -17.95
C PRO A 126 -11.34 -18.88 -18.93
N GLN A 127 -10.38 -19.76 -18.67
CA GLN A 127 -9.10 -19.88 -19.37
C GLN A 127 -8.09 -18.75 -19.11
N PHE A 128 -8.39 -17.78 -18.24
CA PHE A 128 -7.43 -16.80 -17.77
C PHE A 128 -7.04 -17.08 -16.32
N MET A 129 -5.78 -16.85 -16.00
CA MET A 129 -5.23 -16.98 -14.64
C MET A 129 -4.34 -15.80 -14.33
N LEU A 130 -4.04 -15.61 -13.04
CA LEU A 130 -2.96 -14.73 -12.65
C LEU A 130 -1.65 -15.29 -13.19
N TYR A 131 -0.91 -14.46 -13.91
CA TYR A 131 0.42 -14.83 -14.37
C TYR A 131 1.46 -14.73 -13.24
N ASP A 132 1.25 -13.79 -12.32
CA ASP A 132 2.08 -13.56 -11.14
C ASP A 132 1.20 -12.96 -10.02
N SER A 133 1.78 -12.77 -8.85
CA SER A 133 1.20 -12.00 -7.75
C SER A 133 0.79 -10.58 -8.16
N VAL A 134 -0.24 -10.05 -7.49
CA VAL A 134 -0.65 -8.65 -7.65
C VAL A 134 0.49 -7.76 -7.16
N GLN A 135 0.99 -6.89 -8.03
CA GLN A 135 2.11 -6.01 -7.74
C GLN A 135 1.60 -4.64 -7.27
N ILE A 136 2.29 -4.06 -6.28
CA ILE A 136 1.91 -2.77 -5.68
C ILE A 136 3.15 -1.88 -5.64
N GLN A 137 3.01 -0.62 -6.04
CA GLN A 137 4.10 0.34 -6.00
C GLN A 137 3.64 1.74 -5.54
N PRO A 138 4.22 2.28 -4.46
CA PRO A 138 5.11 1.60 -3.50
C PRO A 138 4.36 0.53 -2.67
N ASP A 139 5.07 -0.52 -2.25
CA ASP A 139 4.57 -1.59 -1.36
C ASP A 139 4.55 -1.17 0.12
N SER A 140 5.24 -0.08 0.46
CA SER A 140 5.28 0.52 1.79
C SER A 140 5.45 2.03 1.68
N ILE A 141 4.87 2.78 2.62
CA ILE A 141 4.94 4.25 2.64
C ILE A 141 5.41 4.77 4.00
N TRP A 142 5.98 5.97 4.00
CA TRP A 142 6.22 6.70 5.25
C TRP A 142 4.93 7.30 5.78
N VAL A 143 4.66 7.03 7.05
CA VAL A 143 3.57 7.60 7.83
C VAL A 143 4.17 8.48 8.92
N PHE A 144 3.65 9.69 9.06
CA PHE A 144 4.14 10.67 10.02
C PHE A 144 3.04 11.07 11.00
N GLY A 145 3.40 11.17 12.28
CA GLY A 145 2.46 11.52 13.34
C GLY A 145 3.13 11.45 14.72
N PRO A 146 2.36 11.65 15.80
CA PRO A 146 2.78 11.29 17.15
C PRO A 146 3.07 9.79 17.25
N GLU A 147 4.06 9.40 18.06
CA GLU A 147 4.53 8.01 18.23
C GLU A 147 3.38 7.05 18.55
N GLU A 148 2.61 7.36 19.59
CA GLU A 148 1.47 6.55 20.05
C GLU A 148 0.42 6.29 18.95
N LEU A 149 0.21 7.26 18.04
CA LEU A 149 -0.74 7.12 16.95
C LEU A 149 -0.18 6.26 15.83
N ILE A 150 1.05 6.50 15.40
CA ILE A 150 1.62 5.76 14.27
C ILE A 150 2.04 4.34 14.66
N ASP A 151 2.31 4.08 15.94
CA ASP A 151 2.71 2.75 16.41
C ASP A 151 1.57 1.73 16.36
N SER A 152 0.33 2.21 16.52
CA SER A 152 -0.88 1.42 16.39
C SER A 152 -1.20 1.00 14.95
N ILE A 153 -0.61 1.67 13.96
CA ILE A 153 -0.90 1.45 12.54
C ILE A 153 0.00 0.34 12.01
N GLN A 154 -0.60 -0.79 11.64
CA GLN A 154 0.14 -1.92 11.06
C GLN A 154 0.17 -1.90 9.53
N PHE A 155 -0.91 -1.44 8.90
CA PHE A 155 -1.08 -1.41 7.45
C PHE A 155 -1.82 -0.14 7.03
N ILE A 156 -1.53 0.33 5.83
CA ILE A 156 -2.34 1.35 5.15
C ILE A 156 -3.11 0.67 4.03
N TYR A 157 -4.44 0.75 4.10
CA TYR A 157 -5.31 0.15 3.11
C TYR A 157 -5.50 1.08 1.91
N THR A 158 -5.74 0.51 0.73
CA THR A 158 -6.29 1.27 -0.40
C THR A 158 -7.81 1.36 -0.31
N GLU A 159 -8.40 2.27 -1.08
CA GLU A 159 -9.82 2.17 -1.40
C GLU A 159 -10.14 0.81 -2.04
N GLN A 160 -11.37 0.34 -1.84
CA GLN A 160 -11.80 -0.95 -2.37
C GLN A 160 -12.04 -0.87 -3.87
N LYS A 161 -11.57 -1.89 -4.60
CA LYS A 161 -11.83 -2.03 -6.04
C LYS A 161 -12.11 -3.48 -6.40
N SER A 162 -13.25 -3.72 -7.00
CA SER A 162 -13.62 -5.02 -7.55
C SER A 162 -13.59 -5.01 -9.08
N PHE A 163 -13.22 -6.15 -9.65
CA PHE A 163 -13.27 -6.42 -11.08
C PHE A 163 -13.98 -7.73 -11.35
N SER A 164 -14.67 -7.82 -12.49
CA SER A 164 -15.25 -9.06 -12.98
C SER A 164 -14.81 -9.31 -14.41
N ASP A 165 -14.76 -10.59 -14.79
CA ASP A 165 -14.45 -11.04 -16.15
C ASP A 165 -13.11 -10.51 -16.70
N LEU A 166 -12.07 -10.45 -15.86
CA LEU A 166 -10.75 -10.01 -16.29
C LEU A 166 -10.12 -11.01 -17.28
N SER A 167 -9.66 -10.50 -18.41
CA SER A 167 -8.97 -11.24 -19.45
C SER A 167 -7.68 -10.56 -19.93
N GLU A 168 -7.33 -9.42 -19.34
CA GLU A 168 -6.13 -8.66 -19.65
C GLU A 168 -5.58 -8.03 -18.37
N ASN A 169 -4.29 -7.70 -18.38
CA ASN A 169 -3.62 -7.00 -17.29
C ASN A 169 -4.41 -5.75 -16.88
N GLN A 170 -4.54 -5.53 -15.57
CA GLN A 170 -5.14 -4.32 -15.04
C GLN A 170 -4.08 -3.48 -14.35
N GLU A 171 -3.88 -2.27 -14.84
CA GLU A 171 -3.05 -1.24 -14.19
C GLU A 171 -3.94 -0.11 -13.69
N LEU A 172 -3.79 0.25 -12.42
CA LEU A 172 -4.58 1.30 -11.82
C LEU A 172 -3.87 2.01 -10.68
N GLU A 173 -4.30 3.25 -10.41
CA GLU A 173 -3.89 4.00 -9.23
C GLU A 173 -5.03 4.10 -8.23
N LEU A 174 -4.85 3.48 -7.06
CA LEU A 174 -5.82 3.54 -5.96
C LEU A 174 -5.39 4.54 -4.90
N ARG A 175 -6.37 5.27 -4.35
CA ARG A 175 -6.16 6.14 -3.20
C ARG A 175 -5.92 5.31 -1.94
N LEU A 176 -5.03 5.81 -1.08
CA LEU A 176 -4.80 5.27 0.24
C LEU A 176 -5.85 5.82 1.22
N ILE A 177 -6.36 4.95 2.09
CA ILE A 177 -7.27 5.33 3.16
C ILE A 177 -6.44 6.01 4.25
N LYS A 178 -6.65 7.32 4.39
CA LYS A 178 -5.97 8.10 5.43
C LYS A 178 -6.54 7.73 6.81
N PRO A 179 -5.68 7.55 7.83
CA PRO A 179 -6.13 7.44 9.22
C PRO A 179 -7.00 8.65 9.62
N GLU A 180 -7.99 8.43 10.49
CA GLU A 180 -8.98 9.45 10.86
C GLU A 180 -8.35 10.67 11.57
N SER A 181 -7.22 10.48 12.25
CA SER A 181 -6.52 11.56 12.95
C SER A 181 -5.93 12.59 11.98
N ASN A 182 -6.27 13.85 12.20
CA ASN A 182 -5.67 14.99 11.50
C ASN A 182 -4.18 15.20 11.81
N LEU A 183 -3.67 14.58 12.89
CA LEU A 183 -2.26 14.60 13.27
C LEU A 183 -1.41 13.59 12.50
N VAL A 184 -2.03 12.71 11.71
CA VAL A 184 -1.34 11.73 10.88
C VAL A 184 -1.32 12.19 9.42
N SER A 185 -0.18 12.01 8.77
CA SER A 185 0.03 12.30 7.35
C SER A 185 0.80 11.19 6.66
N LEU A 186 0.50 10.97 5.39
CA LEU A 186 1.13 9.96 4.56
C LEU A 186 2.11 10.65 3.60
N SER A 187 3.22 9.98 3.26
CA SER A 187 4.15 10.44 2.21
C SER A 187 3.53 10.37 0.82
N GLU A 188 2.70 9.36 0.59
CA GLU A 188 1.96 9.15 -0.65
C GLU A 188 0.46 9.08 -0.36
N ASN A 189 -0.36 9.56 -1.29
CA ASN A 189 -1.82 9.48 -1.19
C ASN A 189 -2.42 8.41 -2.12
N ARG A 190 -1.60 7.84 -3.01
CA ARG A 190 -1.99 6.85 -4.01
C ARG A 190 -0.88 5.83 -4.18
N VAL A 191 -1.27 4.64 -4.63
CA VAL A 191 -0.35 3.57 -5.05
C VAL A 191 -0.78 3.04 -6.40
N LYS A 192 0.19 2.57 -7.17
CA LYS A 192 -0.04 1.83 -8.42
C LYS A 192 -0.23 0.36 -8.10
N ILE A 193 -1.19 -0.26 -8.76
CA ILE A 193 -1.47 -1.69 -8.67
C ILE A 193 -1.45 -2.27 -10.07
N LEU A 194 -0.78 -3.41 -10.23
CA LEU A 194 -0.81 -4.24 -11.42
C LEU A 194 -1.37 -5.62 -11.06
N ILE A 195 -2.45 -6.01 -11.73
CA ILE A 195 -3.00 -7.37 -11.70
C ILE A 195 -2.59 -8.04 -13.01
N PRO A 196 -1.56 -8.90 -13.02
CA PRO A 196 -1.08 -9.53 -14.23
C PRO A 196 -1.97 -10.74 -14.58
N VAL A 197 -2.69 -10.66 -15.70
CA VAL A 197 -3.64 -11.67 -16.16
C VAL A 197 -3.21 -12.18 -17.52
N GLU A 198 -3.19 -13.50 -17.68
CA GLU A 198 -2.73 -14.14 -18.90
C GLU A 198 -3.67 -15.28 -19.29
N LYS A 199 -3.75 -15.56 -20.59
CA LYS A 199 -4.49 -16.72 -21.08
C LYS A 199 -3.68 -17.99 -20.85
N TYR A 200 -4.30 -19.00 -20.25
CA TYR A 200 -3.70 -20.31 -20.05
C TYR A 200 -4.31 -21.33 -21.00
N THR A 201 -3.48 -22.28 -21.40
CA THR A 201 -3.88 -23.44 -22.18
C THR A 201 -3.39 -24.71 -21.50
N GLU A 202 -4.10 -25.81 -21.73
CA GLU A 202 -3.61 -27.12 -21.35
C GLU A 202 -2.53 -27.57 -22.33
N ARG A 203 -1.53 -28.26 -21.79
CA ARG A 203 -0.53 -28.99 -22.54
C ARG A 203 -0.31 -30.34 -21.87
N SER A 204 -0.16 -31.37 -22.68
CA SER A 204 0.02 -32.75 -22.22
C SER A 204 1.38 -33.26 -22.65
N PHE A 205 2.09 -33.92 -21.73
CA PHE A 205 3.35 -34.59 -22.00
C PHE A 205 3.23 -36.06 -21.64
N GLU A 206 3.67 -36.94 -22.54
CA GLU A 206 3.74 -38.37 -22.26
C GLU A 206 5.14 -38.68 -21.70
N LEU A 207 5.25 -38.86 -20.39
CA LEU A 207 6.52 -39.02 -19.70
C LEU A 207 6.80 -40.48 -19.36
N PRO A 208 8.02 -40.99 -19.53
CA PRO A 208 8.42 -42.24 -18.91
C PRO A 208 8.43 -42.11 -17.39
N VAL A 209 8.03 -43.17 -16.70
CA VAL A 209 8.07 -43.22 -15.23
C VAL A 209 9.36 -43.89 -14.78
N ASN A 210 10.19 -43.14 -14.05
CA ASN A 210 11.43 -43.66 -13.51
C ASN A 210 11.19 -44.34 -12.15
N ILE A 211 11.88 -45.45 -11.93
CA ILE A 211 11.78 -46.21 -10.69
C ILE A 211 12.94 -45.80 -9.77
N VAL A 212 12.61 -45.27 -8.60
CA VAL A 212 13.60 -44.92 -7.57
C VAL A 212 13.55 -45.99 -6.47
N ASN A 213 14.59 -46.83 -6.42
CA ASN A 213 14.71 -47.91 -5.44
C ASN A 213 15.19 -47.38 -4.09
N SER A 214 14.47 -47.68 -3.02
CA SER A 214 14.85 -47.30 -1.64
C SER A 214 15.60 -48.40 -0.86
N GLY A 215 16.28 -49.32 -1.56
CA GLY A 215 17.18 -50.31 -0.93
C GLY A 215 16.67 -51.75 -0.91
N THR A 216 15.92 -52.17 -1.93
CA THR A 216 15.40 -53.54 -2.06
C THR A 216 16.21 -54.38 -3.07
N GLU A 217 16.24 -55.70 -2.88
CA GLU A 217 16.93 -56.66 -3.78
C GLU A 217 16.08 -57.09 -5.00
N TYR A 218 14.84 -56.63 -5.08
CA TYR A 218 13.90 -56.97 -6.14
C TYR A 218 13.93 -55.94 -7.26
N ALA A 219 13.93 -56.41 -8.51
CA ALA A 219 13.71 -55.54 -9.65
C ALA A 219 12.20 -55.32 -9.82
N LEU A 220 11.80 -54.08 -10.09
CA LEU A 220 10.41 -53.68 -10.27
C LEU A 220 10.14 -53.48 -11.77
N ARG A 221 9.02 -54.01 -12.26
CA ARG A 221 8.47 -53.63 -13.56
C ARG A 221 7.12 -52.97 -13.38
N ILE A 222 6.91 -51.82 -14.00
CA ILE A 222 5.71 -51.00 -13.83
C ILE A 222 4.86 -51.00 -15.10
N PHE A 223 3.55 -50.84 -14.93
CA PHE A 223 2.58 -50.78 -16.01
C PHE A 223 1.49 -49.74 -15.72
N PRO A 224 1.27 -48.76 -16.61
CA PRO A 224 2.07 -48.43 -17.81
C PRO A 224 3.47 -47.91 -17.48
N GLU A 225 4.40 -48.01 -18.44
CA GLU A 225 5.77 -47.45 -18.34
C GLU A 225 5.79 -45.93 -18.58
N LYS A 226 4.70 -45.38 -19.10
CA LYS A 226 4.52 -43.95 -19.36
C LYS A 226 3.23 -43.42 -18.74
N VAL A 227 3.23 -42.14 -18.41
CA VAL A 227 2.06 -41.40 -17.88
C VAL A 227 1.87 -40.12 -18.67
N ILE A 228 0.62 -39.66 -18.74
CA ILE A 228 0.27 -38.38 -19.33
C ILE A 228 0.21 -37.34 -18.22
N VAL A 229 1.06 -36.33 -18.29
CA VAL A 229 1.03 -35.16 -17.42
C VAL A 229 0.31 -34.04 -18.15
N ASN A 230 -0.87 -33.67 -17.65
CA ASN A 230 -1.59 -32.51 -18.11
C ASN A 230 -1.26 -31.32 -17.21
N CYS A 231 -0.80 -30.25 -17.83
CA CYS A 231 -0.43 -29.03 -17.14
C CYS A 231 -1.01 -27.80 -17.82
N LEU A 232 -1.24 -26.76 -17.02
CA LEU A 232 -1.66 -25.46 -17.47
C LEU A 232 -0.42 -24.58 -17.62
N VAL A 233 -0.31 -23.94 -18.78
CA VAL A 233 0.78 -23.02 -19.13
C VAL A 233 0.20 -21.74 -19.71
N ALA A 234 0.80 -20.61 -19.37
CA ALA A 234 0.53 -19.34 -20.01
C ALA A 234 0.79 -19.43 -21.52
N LEU A 235 -0.08 -18.89 -22.36
CA LEU A 235 0.00 -19.03 -23.81
C LEU A 235 1.33 -18.50 -24.37
N LYS A 236 1.86 -17.41 -23.79
CA LYS A 236 3.18 -16.87 -24.14
C LYS A 236 4.36 -17.79 -23.81
N ASP A 237 4.19 -18.66 -22.83
CA ASP A 237 5.22 -19.63 -22.39
C ASP A 237 5.02 -21.01 -23.00
N TYR A 238 4.01 -21.17 -23.86
CA TYR A 238 3.68 -22.44 -24.48
C TYR A 238 4.91 -23.08 -25.12
N ASN A 239 5.65 -22.34 -25.95
CA ASN A 239 6.83 -22.86 -26.65
C ASN A 239 8.08 -23.05 -25.76
N ARG A 240 8.05 -22.55 -24.52
CA ARG A 240 9.17 -22.66 -23.57
C ARG A 240 9.11 -23.94 -22.73
N VAL A 241 7.92 -24.53 -22.58
CA VAL A 241 7.76 -25.79 -21.85
C VAL A 241 8.13 -26.96 -22.75
N ASP A 242 8.89 -27.91 -22.23
CA ASP A 242 9.27 -29.12 -22.94
C ASP A 242 9.29 -30.34 -22.02
N GLU A 243 9.18 -31.53 -22.61
CA GLU A 243 9.13 -32.82 -21.91
C GLU A 243 10.33 -33.03 -20.98
N ALA A 244 11.53 -32.64 -21.44
CA ALA A 244 12.78 -32.80 -20.69
C ALA A 244 12.85 -32.00 -19.37
N MET A 245 11.90 -31.09 -19.15
CA MET A 245 11.78 -30.32 -17.92
C MET A 245 11.01 -31.08 -16.82
N PHE A 246 10.36 -32.18 -17.15
CA PHE A 246 9.55 -32.96 -16.22
C PHE A 246 10.25 -34.27 -15.82
N GLU A 247 9.99 -34.73 -14.60
CA GLU A 247 10.46 -36.03 -14.12
C GLU A 247 9.38 -36.69 -13.28
N ALA A 248 8.79 -37.76 -13.83
CA ALA A 248 7.84 -38.61 -13.14
C ALA A 248 8.57 -39.82 -12.54
N VAL A 249 8.37 -40.05 -11.25
CA VAL A 249 9.00 -41.15 -10.52
C VAL A 249 7.97 -41.95 -9.73
N VAL A 250 8.29 -43.22 -9.51
CA VAL A 250 7.70 -44.02 -8.44
C VAL A 250 8.77 -44.43 -7.45
N THR A 251 8.44 -44.28 -6.18
CA THR A 251 9.22 -44.77 -5.06
C THR A 251 8.53 -46.00 -4.48
N TYR A 252 9.29 -46.95 -4.01
CA TYR A 252 8.75 -48.15 -3.36
C TYR A 252 9.72 -48.60 -2.27
N ASP A 253 9.17 -48.99 -1.12
CA ASP A 253 9.91 -49.60 -0.01
C ASP A 253 9.49 -51.06 0.25
N SER A 254 10.27 -51.78 1.05
CA SER A 254 10.04 -53.21 1.33
C SER A 254 8.74 -53.50 2.08
N VAL A 255 8.13 -52.51 2.73
CA VAL A 255 6.89 -52.64 3.50
C VAL A 255 5.68 -52.45 2.58
N GLU A 256 5.73 -51.45 1.69
CA GLU A 256 4.70 -51.19 0.67
C GLU A 256 4.58 -52.34 -0.33
N MET A 257 5.67 -53.02 -0.64
CA MET A 257 5.70 -54.17 -1.57
C MET A 257 4.88 -55.38 -1.11
N GLN A 258 4.60 -55.53 0.20
CA GLN A 258 3.84 -56.66 0.74
C GLN A 258 2.32 -56.41 0.78
N ALA A 259 1.89 -55.14 0.67
CA ALA A 259 0.50 -54.74 0.86
C ALA A 259 -0.11 -53.99 -0.33
N ALA A 260 0.69 -53.32 -1.16
CA ALA A 260 0.22 -52.50 -2.26
C ALA A 260 0.15 -53.26 -3.59
N THR A 261 -0.93 -53.04 -4.34
CA THR A 261 -1.08 -53.51 -5.74
C THR A 261 -0.77 -52.42 -6.77
N ARG A 262 -0.64 -51.16 -6.34
CA ARG A 262 -0.38 -50.00 -7.18
C ARG A 262 0.52 -48.97 -6.49
N LEU A 263 1.37 -48.31 -7.26
CA LEU A 263 2.27 -47.25 -6.80
C LEU A 263 1.78 -45.88 -7.27
N LYS A 264 1.92 -44.85 -6.43
CA LYS A 264 1.60 -43.47 -6.81
C LYS A 264 2.75 -42.85 -7.60
N VAL A 265 2.40 -42.23 -8.73
CA VAL A 265 3.33 -41.48 -9.56
C VAL A 265 3.53 -40.09 -8.96
N ASN A 266 4.79 -39.71 -8.75
CA ASN A 266 5.18 -38.41 -8.21
C ASN A 266 5.95 -37.62 -9.25
N LEU A 267 5.58 -36.36 -9.46
CA LEU A 267 6.37 -35.43 -10.25
C LEU A 267 7.39 -34.72 -9.35
N VAL A 268 8.66 -35.08 -9.49
CA VAL A 268 9.76 -34.53 -8.65
C VAL A 268 10.47 -33.35 -9.31
N LYS A 269 10.31 -33.19 -10.61
CA LYS A 269 10.85 -32.07 -11.39
C LYS A 269 9.79 -31.57 -12.37
N TYR A 270 9.58 -30.26 -12.40
CA TYR A 270 8.79 -29.55 -13.41
C TYR A 270 9.07 -28.04 -13.29
N PRO A 271 8.81 -27.23 -14.34
CA PRO A 271 9.03 -25.79 -14.30
C PRO A 271 8.09 -25.07 -13.32
N SER A 272 8.59 -24.05 -12.61
CA SER A 272 7.79 -23.27 -11.64
C SER A 272 6.68 -22.44 -12.27
N PHE A 273 6.78 -22.13 -13.57
CA PHE A 273 5.80 -21.36 -14.33
C PHE A 273 4.69 -22.23 -14.95
N VAL A 274 4.62 -23.51 -14.56
CA VAL A 274 3.61 -24.47 -15.01
C VAL A 274 2.80 -24.93 -13.81
N HIS A 275 1.47 -25.03 -13.96
CA HIS A 275 0.60 -25.62 -12.95
C HIS A 275 0.20 -27.04 -13.35
N ILE A 276 0.53 -28.03 -12.53
CA ILE A 276 0.13 -29.42 -12.79
C ILE A 276 -1.36 -29.57 -12.54
N ALA A 277 -2.12 -29.86 -13.59
CA ALA A 277 -3.56 -30.08 -13.50
C ALA A 277 -3.87 -31.52 -13.06
N ARG A 278 -3.20 -32.50 -13.68
CA ARG A 278 -3.39 -33.93 -13.38
C ARG A 278 -2.29 -34.80 -13.98
N VAL A 279 -2.08 -35.96 -13.39
CA VAL A 279 -1.23 -37.05 -13.92
C VAL A 279 -2.10 -38.27 -14.13
N GLU A 280 -2.07 -38.84 -15.34
CA GLU A 280 -2.93 -39.94 -15.75
C GLU A 280 -2.11 -41.12 -16.31
N PRO A 281 -2.22 -42.32 -15.71
CA PRO A 281 -2.85 -42.61 -14.43
C PRO A 281 -2.06 -42.05 -13.23
N GLU A 282 -2.74 -41.62 -12.16
CA GLU A 282 -2.08 -41.18 -10.90
C GLU A 282 -1.39 -42.35 -10.17
N ARG A 283 -1.91 -43.57 -10.39
CA ARG A 283 -1.37 -44.80 -9.81
C ARG A 283 -1.16 -45.85 -10.88
N ILE A 284 -0.01 -46.52 -10.83
CA ILE A 284 0.39 -47.55 -11.79
C ILE A 284 0.55 -48.91 -11.11
N GLU A 285 0.32 -49.98 -11.85
CA GLU A 285 0.51 -51.35 -11.38
C GLU A 285 1.99 -51.73 -11.46
N PHE A 286 2.41 -52.71 -10.67
CA PHE A 286 3.78 -53.19 -10.67
C PHE A 286 3.88 -54.71 -10.49
N ILE A 287 4.98 -55.27 -10.97
CA ILE A 287 5.34 -56.69 -10.85
C ILE A 287 6.74 -56.80 -10.28
N LEU A 288 6.91 -57.69 -9.30
CA LEU A 288 8.20 -58.00 -8.71
C LEU A 288 8.94 -59.06 -9.52
N ILE A 289 10.17 -58.76 -9.89
CA ILE A 289 11.08 -59.67 -10.58
C ILE A 289 12.20 -60.01 -9.58
N LYS A 290 12.21 -61.26 -9.11
CA LYS A 290 13.32 -61.79 -8.31
C LYS A 290 14.55 -61.86 -9.20
N SER A 291 15.64 -61.20 -8.82
CA SER A 291 16.90 -61.39 -9.55
C SER A 291 17.31 -62.85 -9.42
N ALA A 292 17.45 -63.55 -10.54
CA ALA A 292 18.03 -64.88 -10.54
C ALA A 292 19.51 -64.71 -10.15
N ASN A 293 19.94 -65.40 -9.09
CA ASN A 293 21.35 -65.51 -8.71
C ASN A 293 22.18 -65.71 -9.98
N LYS A 294 23.09 -64.77 -10.25
CA LYS A 294 24.18 -65.01 -11.19
C LYS A 294 25.00 -66.17 -10.59
N PRO A 295 25.25 -67.25 -11.34
CA PRO A 295 25.99 -68.41 -10.84
C PRO A 295 27.41 -68.06 -10.43
#